data_AF-A0A101GLZ4-F1
#
_entry.id   AF-A0A101GLZ4-F1
#
_cell.length_a   1.000
_cell.length_b   1.000
_cell.length_c   1.000
_cell.angle_alpha   90.00
_cell.angle_beta   90.00
_cell.angle_gamma   90.00
#
_symmetry.space_group_name_H-M   'P 1'
#
loop_
_entity.id
_entity.type
_entity.pdbx_description
1 polymer ?
#
loop_
_entity_poly.entity_id
_entity_poly.type
_entity_poly.pdbx_seq_one_letter_code
_entity_poly.pdbx_strand_id
1 'polypeptide(L)'
;KVHFCSSVFKDSVQLRERLKRIAANTARPFEEVTDDGTVVYGVLEATGPIDDLLESLDEDDYVVCEGRVEMAWWVLTDHGAGLPGRKYVVERYPNGGMVVEVTPL
;
A
#
# COMPACT_ATOMS: atom_id res chain seq x y z
N LYS A 1 -37.51 -28.10 10.89
CA LYS A 1 -36.35 -27.96 9.97
C LYS A 1 -35.45 -26.88 10.54
N VAL A 2 -34.29 -27.26 11.08
CA VAL A 2 -33.35 -26.30 11.69
C VAL A 2 -32.47 -25.77 10.55
N HIS A 3 -32.61 -24.49 10.23
CA HIS A 3 -31.70 -23.79 9.33
C HIS A 3 -30.44 -23.44 10.12
N PHE A 4 -29.41 -24.28 10.01
CA PHE A 4 -28.07 -23.91 10.46
C PHE A 4 -27.46 -22.98 9.41
N CYS A 5 -27.62 -21.68 9.61
CA CYS A 5 -26.93 -20.70 8.80
C CYS A 5 -25.49 -20.62 9.31
N SER A 6 -24.52 -21.03 8.49
CA SER A 6 -23.09 -20.78 8.70
C SER A 6 -22.73 -19.29 8.50
N SER A 7 -23.61 -18.37 8.94
CA SER A 7 -23.58 -16.94 8.64
C SER A 7 -22.24 -16.31 9.01
N VAL A 8 -21.70 -16.64 10.19
CA VAL A 8 -20.42 -16.07 10.67
C VAL A 8 -19.24 -16.45 9.77
N PHE A 9 -19.20 -17.70 9.27
CA PHE A 9 -18.14 -18.15 8.37
C PHE A 9 -18.28 -17.53 6.97
N LYS A 10 -19.52 -17.39 6.47
CA LYS A 10 -19.79 -16.76 5.18
C LYS A 10 -19.53 -15.25 5.21
N ASP A 11 -19.72 -14.59 6.33
CA ASP A 11 -19.53 -13.14 6.44
C ASP A 11 -18.05 -12.75 6.34
N SER A 12 -17.14 -13.50 6.98
CA SER A 12 -15.71 -13.22 6.91
C SER A 12 -15.15 -13.43 5.49
N VAL A 13 -15.54 -14.52 4.83
CA VAL A 13 -15.10 -14.81 3.45
C VAL A 13 -15.70 -13.80 2.47
N GLN A 14 -17.00 -13.47 2.59
CA GLN A 14 -17.65 -12.48 1.73
C GLN A 14 -17.04 -11.08 1.87
N LEU A 15 -16.69 -10.68 3.10
CA LEU A 15 -16.02 -9.40 3.33
C LEU A 15 -14.62 -9.38 2.70
N ARG A 16 -13.83 -10.43 2.91
CA ARG A 16 -12.48 -10.54 2.35
C ARG A 16 -12.49 -10.48 0.82
N GLU A 17 -13.38 -11.23 0.17
CA GLU A 17 -13.51 -11.20 -1.29
C GLU A 17 -13.97 -9.83 -1.81
N ARG A 18 -14.83 -9.13 -1.05
CA ARG A 18 -15.20 -7.75 -1.38
C ARG A 18 -14.00 -6.81 -1.27
N LEU A 19 -13.20 -6.91 -0.21
CA LEU A 19 -12.01 -6.08 -0.01
C LEU A 19 -10.99 -6.30 -1.13
N LYS A 20 -10.67 -7.55 -1.47
CA LYS A 20 -9.81 -7.90 -2.61
C LYS A 20 -10.28 -7.27 -3.91
N ARG A 21 -11.59 -7.35 -4.20
CA ARG A 21 -12.15 -6.73 -5.40
C ARG A 21 -12.02 -5.20 -5.36
N ILE A 22 -12.23 -4.56 -4.21
CA ILE A 22 -12.05 -3.11 -4.09
C ILE A 22 -10.58 -2.77 -4.33
N ALA A 23 -9.66 -3.45 -3.65
CA ALA A 23 -8.22 -3.23 -3.78
C ALA A 23 -7.76 -3.40 -5.24
N ALA A 24 -8.14 -4.49 -5.91
CA ALA A 24 -7.79 -4.70 -7.32
C ALA A 24 -8.33 -3.63 -8.29
N ASN A 25 -9.40 -2.90 -7.91
CA ASN A 25 -9.99 -1.85 -8.76
C ASN A 25 -9.56 -0.42 -8.35
N THR A 26 -9.06 -0.21 -7.14
CA THR A 26 -8.74 1.12 -6.62
C THR A 26 -7.27 1.30 -6.24
N ALA A 27 -6.47 0.23 -6.25
CA ALA A 27 -5.04 0.31 -6.04
C ALA A 27 -4.40 1.22 -7.08
N ARG A 28 -3.48 2.05 -6.62
CA ARG A 28 -2.60 2.84 -7.49
C ARG A 28 -1.61 1.92 -8.22
N PRO A 29 -1.03 2.34 -9.34
CA PRO A 29 -0.14 1.49 -10.15
C PRO A 29 1.01 0.84 -9.36
N PHE A 30 1.54 1.57 -8.38
CA PHE A 30 2.65 1.12 -7.53
C PHE A 30 2.23 0.45 -6.21
N GLU A 31 0.93 0.35 -5.92
CA GLU A 31 0.44 -0.31 -4.71
C GLU A 31 0.33 -1.84 -4.93
N GLU A 32 0.86 -2.62 -3.99
CA GLU A 32 0.67 -4.07 -3.98
C GLU A 32 -0.64 -4.44 -3.30
N VAL A 33 -1.47 -5.25 -3.96
CA VAL A 33 -2.70 -5.80 -3.35
C VAL A 33 -2.36 -7.09 -2.59
N THR A 34 -2.69 -7.13 -1.30
CA THR A 34 -2.46 -8.32 -0.46
C THR A 34 -3.58 -9.36 -0.58
N ASP A 35 -3.31 -10.56 -0.08
CA ASP A 35 -4.31 -11.63 0.04
C ASP A 35 -5.47 -11.30 1.00
N ASP A 36 -5.35 -10.28 1.85
CA ASP A 36 -6.42 -9.82 2.73
C ASP A 36 -7.24 -8.68 2.12
N GLY A 37 -6.88 -8.24 0.91
CA GLY A 37 -7.55 -7.16 0.20
C GLY A 37 -7.21 -5.78 0.74
N THR A 38 -6.03 -5.64 1.35
CA THR A 38 -5.37 -4.38 1.68
C THR A 38 -4.41 -3.99 0.55
N VAL A 39 -3.86 -2.78 0.63
CA VAL A 39 -2.82 -2.28 -0.28
C VAL A 39 -1.57 -1.92 0.51
N VAL A 40 -0.40 -2.21 -0.07
CA VAL A 40 0.92 -1.96 0.53
C VAL A 40 1.75 -1.07 -0.39
N TYR A 41 2.39 -0.05 0.17
CA TYR A 41 3.28 0.86 -0.57
C TYR A 41 4.37 1.42 0.34
N GLY A 42 5.46 1.88 -0.29
CA GLY A 42 6.57 2.55 0.38
C GLY A 42 6.32 4.05 0.50
N VAL A 43 6.82 4.63 1.59
CA VAL A 43 6.79 6.07 1.83
C VAL A 43 8.19 6.57 2.18
N LEU A 44 8.62 7.58 1.43
CA LEU A 44 9.84 8.33 1.66
C LEU A 44 9.50 9.75 2.10
N GLU A 45 9.81 10.09 3.34
CA GLU A 45 9.85 11.48 3.80
C GLU A 45 11.28 12.00 3.68
N ALA A 46 11.59 12.55 2.52
CA ALA A 46 12.92 13.01 2.19
C ALA A 46 13.32 14.24 3.01
N THR A 47 14.55 14.22 3.54
CA THR A 47 15.18 15.40 4.18
C THR A 47 16.32 15.98 3.34
N GLY A 48 16.51 15.47 2.12
CA GLY A 48 17.56 15.86 1.18
C GLY A 48 17.12 15.65 -0.27
N PRO A 49 18.05 15.75 -1.24
CA PRO A 49 17.73 15.62 -2.65
C PRO A 49 17.25 14.19 -2.97
N ILE A 50 16.18 14.11 -3.74
CA ILE A 50 15.60 12.84 -4.23
C ILE A 50 15.39 12.88 -5.74
N ASP A 51 15.85 13.92 -6.43
CA ASP A 51 15.67 14.10 -7.88
C ASP A 51 16.24 12.90 -8.64
N ASP A 52 17.42 12.40 -8.28
CA ASP A 52 18.02 11.21 -8.91
C ASP A 52 17.12 9.96 -8.83
N LEU A 53 16.37 9.80 -7.73
CA LEU A 53 15.41 8.71 -7.60
C LEU A 53 14.19 8.96 -8.51
N LEU A 54 13.64 10.16 -8.47
CA LEU A 54 12.46 10.51 -9.26
C LEU A 54 12.73 10.48 -10.77
N GLU A 55 13.95 10.83 -11.20
CA GLU A 55 14.40 10.72 -12.60
C GLU A 55 14.55 9.26 -13.05
N SER A 56 14.75 8.33 -12.11
CA SER A 56 14.86 6.89 -12.40
C SER A 56 13.52 6.16 -12.46
N LEU A 57 12.43 6.82 -12.05
CA LEU A 57 11.09 6.26 -11.98
C LEU A 57 10.16 6.95 -12.98
N ASP A 58 9.19 6.21 -13.51
CA ASP A 58 8.14 6.79 -14.34
C ASP A 58 7.16 7.60 -13.45
N GLU A 59 6.51 8.62 -14.03
CA GLU A 59 5.55 9.48 -13.31
C GLU A 59 4.37 8.70 -12.68
N ASP A 60 4.06 7.51 -13.22
CA ASP A 60 3.00 6.64 -12.71
C ASP A 60 3.45 5.74 -11.55
N ASP A 61 4.77 5.62 -11.31
CA ASP A 61 5.37 4.74 -10.29
C ASP A 61 5.51 5.40 -8.91
N TYR A 62 5.22 6.70 -8.84
CA TYR A 62 5.24 7.45 -7.58
C TYR A 62 4.17 8.54 -7.55
N VAL A 63 3.85 8.98 -6.33
CA VAL A 63 3.03 10.17 -6.09
C VAL A 63 3.73 11.04 -5.07
N VAL A 64 3.95 12.30 -5.43
CA VAL A 64 4.42 13.33 -4.50
C VAL A 64 3.23 13.88 -3.73
N CYS A 65 3.27 13.71 -2.41
CA CYS A 65 2.36 14.32 -1.46
C CYS A 65 3.09 15.43 -0.69
N GLU A 66 2.36 16.28 0.03
CA GLU A 66 2.96 17.34 0.86
C GLU A 66 4.00 16.76 1.85
N GLY A 67 5.28 16.91 1.52
CA GLY A 67 6.42 16.47 2.33
C GLY A 67 6.82 15.00 2.24
N ARG A 68 6.21 14.21 1.34
CA ARG A 68 6.57 12.78 1.18
C ARG A 68 6.33 12.27 -0.24
N VAL A 69 7.05 11.23 -0.62
CA VAL A 69 6.83 10.49 -1.86
C VAL A 69 6.32 9.11 -1.52
N GLU A 70 5.23 8.72 -2.16
CA GLU A 70 4.65 7.39 -2.07
C GLU A 70 5.00 6.62 -3.35
N MET A 71 5.46 5.39 -3.24
CA MET A 71 5.92 4.56 -4.37
C MET A 71 5.80 3.07 -4.04
N ALA A 72 6.20 2.20 -4.95
CA ALA A 72 6.23 0.77 -4.67
C ALA A 72 7.20 0.45 -3.51
N TRP A 73 6.78 -0.41 -2.58
CA TRP A 73 7.58 -0.69 -1.38
C TRP A 73 8.89 -1.43 -1.69
N TRP A 74 8.91 -2.29 -2.72
CA TRP A 74 10.14 -2.94 -3.18
C TRP A 74 11.12 -1.93 -3.77
N VAL A 75 10.64 -0.93 -4.53
CA VAL A 75 11.48 0.17 -5.04
C VAL A 75 12.11 0.93 -3.89
N LEU A 76 11.32 1.28 -2.86
CA LEU A 76 11.85 1.96 -1.69
C LEU A 76 12.84 1.09 -0.89
N THR A 77 12.63 -0.22 -0.84
CA THR A 77 13.54 -1.16 -0.14
C THR A 77 14.86 -1.29 -0.89
N ASP A 78 14.83 -1.38 -2.21
CA ASP A 78 16.00 -1.57 -3.06
C ASP A 78 16.82 -0.27 -3.21
N HIS A 79 16.16 0.86 -3.43
CA HIS A 79 16.82 2.14 -3.70
C HIS A 79 16.91 3.06 -2.48
N GLY A 80 16.09 2.84 -1.45
CA GLY A 80 15.98 3.75 -0.32
C GLY A 80 17.14 3.70 0.66
N ALA A 81 17.99 2.66 0.65
CA ALA A 81 19.08 2.50 1.61
C ALA A 81 20.01 3.73 1.69
N GLY A 82 20.29 4.38 0.55
CA GLY A 82 21.15 5.57 0.47
C GLY A 82 20.45 6.91 0.65
N LEU A 83 19.11 6.93 0.69
CA LEU A 83 18.35 8.18 0.69
C LEU A 83 18.20 8.77 2.10
N PRO A 84 18.45 10.08 2.29
CA PRO A 84 18.27 10.76 3.56
C PRO A 84 16.78 10.99 3.84
N GLY A 85 16.33 10.60 5.03
CA GLY A 85 14.96 10.81 5.46
C GLY A 85 14.36 9.60 6.16
N ARG A 86 13.06 9.70 6.51
CA ARG A 86 12.32 8.57 7.08
C ARG A 86 11.78 7.71 5.96
N LYS A 87 11.91 6.40 6.13
CA LYS A 87 11.46 5.39 5.17
C LYS A 87 10.64 4.37 5.91
N TYR A 88 9.49 4.04 5.35
CA TYR A 88 8.61 3.04 5.93
C TYR A 88 7.66 2.48 4.88
N VAL A 89 7.17 1.28 5.13
CA VAL A 89 6.12 0.62 4.37
C VAL A 89 4.80 0.84 5.09
N VAL A 90 3.76 1.18 4.34
CA VAL A 90 2.40 1.35 4.85
C VAL A 90 1.52 0.27 4.25
N GLU A 91 0.82 -0.47 5.11
CA GLU A 91 -0.31 -1.29 4.73
C GLU A 91 -1.61 -0.59 5.15
N ARG A 92 -2.59 -0.54 4.26
CA ARG A 92 -3.90 0.03 4.56
C ARG A 92 -5.04 -0.63 3.82
N TYR A 93 -6.27 -0.39 4.29
CA TYR A 93 -7.45 -0.76 3.52
C TYR A 93 -7.53 0.03 2.20
N PRO A 94 -8.10 -0.56 1.14
CA PRO A 94 -8.10 0.03 -0.18
C PRO A 94 -8.99 1.29 -0.23
N ASN A 95 -8.87 2.07 -1.32
CA ASN A 95 -9.66 3.28 -1.55
C ASN A 95 -9.55 4.33 -0.42
N GLY A 96 -8.34 4.64 0.04
CA GLY A 96 -8.17 5.63 1.12
C GLY A 96 -8.57 5.13 2.50
N GLY A 97 -8.68 3.81 2.69
CA GLY A 97 -9.08 3.22 3.96
C GLY A 97 -8.05 3.41 5.07
N MET A 98 -8.43 2.97 6.28
CA MET A 98 -7.57 3.11 7.46
C MET A 98 -6.25 2.36 7.30
N VAL A 99 -5.20 2.91 7.91
CA VAL A 99 -3.89 2.26 8.02
C VAL A 99 -4.01 1.04 8.93
N VAL A 100 -3.49 -0.09 8.46
CA VAL A 100 -3.43 -1.36 9.17
C VAL A 100 -2.10 -1.47 9.89
N GLU A 101 -1.00 -1.21 9.17
CA GLU A 101 0.35 -1.35 9.69
C GLU A 101 1.30 -0.31 9.08
N VAL A 102 2.33 0.06 9.86
CA VAL A 102 3.45 0.90 9.42
C VAL A 102 4.75 0.24 9.85
N THR A 103 5.60 -0.10 8.90
CA THR A 103 6.86 -0.83 9.13
C THR A 103 8.05 0.03 8.73
N PRO A 104 8.93 0.45 9.66
CA PRO A 104 10.11 1.26 9.33
C PRO A 104 11.14 0.47 8.51
N LEU A 105 11.83 1.16 7.59
CA LEU A 105 12.91 0.64 6.73
C LEU A 105 14.28 1.22 7.11
#